data_AF-A0A3M2FJJ3-F1
#
_entry.id   AF-A0A3M2FJJ3-F1
#
_cell.length_a   1.000
_cell.length_b   1.000
_cell.length_c   1.000
_cell.angle_alpha   90.00
_cell.angle_beta   90.00
_cell.angle_gamma   90.00
#
_symmetry.space_group_name_H-M   'P 1'
#
loop_
_entity.id
_entity.type
_entity.pdbx_description
1 polymer ?
#
loop_
_entity_poly.entity_id
_entity_poly.type
_entity_poly.pdbx_seq_one_letter_code
_entity_poly.pdbx_strand_id
1 'polypeptide(L)'
;IHSYKVTALNEGGESFDSEILSVGRAGTDRPVVLVVNGFDRVSGPAALKDTRLEGFAWFWDQGVPDRYDMSFTGEQFAFKKKAKWQSDDRPGLGASYADYETRVIAGNTFDFPYIHGRAILKAGYTFVSCSDEALWSGGVPPENYAAVDVILGEEKATPAPRYMGKDSAEVVYFRALPKAFQDVLRGYLQKGGRLLISGAYLGSDLYQTGHEEDMRFAEEWLRFKWVTDHAVRGGAVRSVPDRMGSAYSFQFNTRLNKDIYAVESPDAIEGVHGGQTAWRYLENGFGAGVLYRGAYRLAAFGFPLETVVPAARLDRLMQNVLTFLFNDNE
;
A
#
# COMPACT_ATOMS: atom_id res chain seq x y z
N ILE A 1 7.53 -18.75 -11.77
CA ILE A 1 8.03 -17.68 -10.87
C ILE A 1 8.91 -18.37 -9.86
N HIS A 2 10.10 -17.82 -9.61
CA HIS A 2 10.96 -18.25 -8.51
C HIS A 2 10.92 -17.14 -7.45
N SER A 3 10.81 -17.55 -6.20
CA SER A 3 10.65 -16.65 -5.06
C SER A 3 11.67 -17.03 -3.99
N TYR A 4 12.27 -16.02 -3.37
CA TYR A 4 13.39 -16.16 -2.45
C TYR A 4 13.14 -15.27 -1.23
N LYS A 5 13.61 -15.74 -0.08
CA LYS A 5 13.71 -14.98 1.17
C LYS A 5 15.00 -15.41 1.86
N VAL A 6 15.51 -14.57 2.75
CA VAL A 6 16.78 -14.81 3.46
C VAL A 6 16.52 -14.76 4.96
N THR A 7 17.15 -15.67 5.70
CA THR A 7 17.22 -15.66 7.16
C THR A 7 18.68 -15.69 7.58
N ALA A 8 18.99 -15.08 8.72
CA ALA A 8 20.30 -15.18 9.36
C ALA A 8 20.26 -16.29 10.42
N LEU A 9 21.26 -17.17 10.42
CA LEU A 9 21.38 -18.26 11.38
C LEU A 9 22.68 -18.15 12.17
N ASN A 10 22.59 -18.40 13.48
CA ASN A 10 23.74 -18.58 14.37
C ASN A 10 23.46 -19.69 15.39
N GLU A 11 24.38 -19.93 16.33
CA GLU A 11 24.22 -20.98 17.36
C GLU A 11 22.98 -20.79 18.26
N GLY A 12 22.46 -19.56 18.36
CA GLY A 12 21.32 -19.21 19.21
C GLY A 12 19.95 -19.29 18.51
N GLY A 13 19.91 -19.37 17.18
CA GLY A 13 18.65 -19.48 16.43
C GLY A 13 18.67 -18.89 15.02
N GLU A 14 17.48 -18.75 14.46
CA GLU A 14 17.20 -18.18 13.15
C GLU A 14 16.46 -16.85 13.33
N SER A 15 16.80 -15.84 12.53
CA SER A 15 16.09 -14.56 12.51
C SER A 15 14.68 -14.69 11.90
N PHE A 16 13.89 -13.62 11.98
CA PHE A 16 12.80 -13.46 11.03
C PHE A 16 13.35 -13.47 9.59
N ASP A 17 12.52 -13.89 8.65
CA ASP A 17 12.86 -13.86 7.23
C ASP A 17 12.70 -12.44 6.66
N SER A 18 13.47 -12.15 5.61
CA SER A 18 13.25 -10.99 4.76
C SER A 18 11.91 -11.06 4.04
N GLU A 19 11.51 -9.98 3.36
CA GLU A 19 10.44 -10.10 2.38
C GLU A 19 10.78 -11.11 1.28
N ILE A 20 9.73 -11.62 0.63
CA ILE A 20 9.83 -12.55 -0.48
C ILE A 20 9.98 -11.75 -1.77
N LEU A 21 11.19 -11.78 -2.33
CA LEU A 21 11.47 -11.27 -3.66
C LEU A 21 11.24 -12.36 -4.70
N SER A 22 10.74 -11.97 -5.87
CA SER A 22 10.32 -12.87 -6.94
C SER A 22 10.85 -12.45 -8.31
N VAL A 23 11.09 -13.44 -9.16
CA VAL A 23 11.48 -13.27 -10.56
C VAL A 23 10.67 -14.20 -11.45
N GLY A 24 10.32 -13.70 -12.63
CA GLY A 24 9.57 -14.45 -13.62
C GLY A 24 9.94 -14.06 -15.03
N ARG A 25 10.19 -15.06 -15.88
CA ARG A 25 10.45 -14.86 -17.32
C ARG A 25 9.24 -15.26 -18.14
N ALA A 26 8.73 -14.34 -18.97
CA ALA A 26 7.56 -14.58 -19.82
C ALA A 26 7.87 -15.40 -21.09
N GLY A 27 9.14 -15.60 -21.42
CA GLY A 27 9.56 -16.25 -22.67
C GLY A 27 9.30 -15.41 -23.93
N THR A 28 9.09 -14.11 -23.77
CA THR A 28 8.87 -13.14 -24.84
C THR A 28 10.00 -12.11 -24.89
N ASP A 29 10.14 -11.39 -26.01
CA ASP A 29 11.05 -10.25 -26.15
C ASP A 29 10.49 -8.93 -25.58
N ARG A 30 9.36 -8.99 -24.84
CA ARG A 30 8.84 -7.81 -24.15
C ARG A 30 9.82 -7.27 -23.11
N PRO A 31 9.80 -5.96 -22.84
CA PRO A 31 10.66 -5.35 -21.83
C PRO A 31 10.47 -5.93 -20.42
N VAL A 32 11.48 -5.74 -19.57
CA VAL A 32 11.47 -6.17 -18.16
C VAL A 32 10.87 -5.08 -17.28
N VAL A 33 9.97 -5.49 -16.38
CA VAL A 33 9.38 -4.65 -15.32
C VAL A 33 10.11 -4.92 -14.00
N LEU A 34 10.53 -3.86 -13.31
CA LEU A 34 11.03 -3.95 -11.94
C LEU A 34 9.86 -3.81 -10.97
N VAL A 35 9.66 -4.79 -10.09
CA VAL A 35 8.70 -4.71 -8.99
C VAL A 35 9.45 -4.32 -7.72
N VAL A 36 9.06 -3.23 -7.07
CA VAL A 36 9.69 -2.72 -5.85
C VAL A 36 8.71 -2.96 -4.70
N ASN A 37 9.12 -3.79 -3.73
CA ASN A 37 8.36 -3.93 -2.49
C ASN A 37 8.77 -2.81 -1.55
N GLY A 38 7.89 -1.83 -1.35
CA GLY A 38 8.02 -0.81 -0.31
C GLY A 38 6.91 -0.94 0.73
N PHE A 39 6.34 -2.13 0.90
CA PHE A 39 5.40 -2.42 1.98
C PHE A 39 6.05 -3.38 2.98
N ASP A 40 6.67 -2.79 4.00
CA ASP A 40 7.32 -3.49 5.10
C ASP A 40 6.73 -3.07 6.47
N ARG A 41 5.80 -2.12 6.49
CA ARG A 41 5.10 -1.68 7.70
C ARG A 41 4.47 -2.85 8.45
N VAL A 42 4.90 -2.96 9.70
CA VAL A 42 4.27 -3.73 10.77
C VAL A 42 4.05 -2.78 11.94
N SER A 43 2.82 -2.67 12.41
CA SER A 43 2.50 -1.78 13.52
C SER A 43 1.30 -2.25 14.33
N GLY A 44 1.25 -1.86 15.59
CA GLY A 44 0.01 -1.95 16.37
C GLY A 44 -1.04 -0.92 15.90
N PRO A 45 -2.31 -1.08 16.33
CA PRO A 45 -3.35 -0.09 16.07
C PRO A 45 -3.04 1.23 16.78
N ALA A 46 -3.69 2.31 16.32
CA ALA A 46 -3.61 3.61 16.99
C ALA A 46 -4.05 3.48 18.45
N ALA A 47 -3.31 4.14 19.36
CA ALA A 47 -3.64 4.16 20.77
C ALA A 47 -4.25 5.52 21.17
N LEU A 48 -5.37 5.48 21.89
CA LEU A 48 -5.98 6.64 22.52
C LEU A 48 -5.60 6.65 24.00
N LYS A 49 -5.00 7.75 24.48
CA LYS A 49 -4.73 7.94 25.91
C LYS A 49 -4.83 9.41 26.31
N ASP A 50 -5.89 9.73 27.04
CA ASP A 50 -6.13 11.05 27.64
C ASP A 50 -6.58 10.89 29.12
N THR A 51 -6.85 11.99 29.81
CA THR A 51 -7.36 12.06 31.19
C THR A 51 -8.63 11.22 31.42
N ARG A 52 -9.50 11.07 30.42
CA ARG A 52 -10.79 10.36 30.55
C ARG A 52 -10.87 9.04 29.78
N LEU A 53 -10.16 8.94 28.66
CA LEU A 53 -10.27 7.83 27.70
C LEU A 53 -8.95 7.07 27.58
N GLU A 54 -9.02 5.76 27.42
CA GLU A 54 -7.89 4.87 27.15
C GLU A 54 -8.33 3.68 26.29
N GLY A 55 -7.48 3.27 25.35
CA GLY A 55 -7.74 2.10 24.52
C GLY A 55 -7.06 2.15 23.16
N PHE A 56 -7.48 1.26 22.28
CA PHE A 56 -7.05 1.23 20.89
C PHE A 56 -8.10 1.90 20.00
N ALA A 57 -7.72 2.99 19.33
CA ALA A 57 -8.54 3.74 18.40
C ALA A 57 -8.49 3.08 17.01
N TRP A 58 -9.13 1.91 16.90
CA TRP A 58 -9.25 1.13 15.66
C TRP A 58 -9.82 1.94 14.47
N PHE A 59 -10.60 2.98 14.78
CA PHE A 59 -11.18 3.89 13.80
C PHE A 59 -10.21 4.96 13.26
N TRP A 60 -8.98 5.02 13.76
CA TRP A 60 -7.90 5.88 13.23
C TRP A 60 -6.83 5.08 12.48
N ASP A 61 -6.47 3.93 13.04
CA ASP A 61 -5.47 3.03 12.46
C ASP A 61 -5.64 1.65 13.10
N GLN A 62 -5.86 0.63 12.28
CA GLN A 62 -5.96 -0.77 12.70
C GLN A 62 -4.58 -1.39 12.90
N GLY A 63 -3.53 -0.73 12.42
CA GLY A 63 -2.20 -1.29 12.36
C GLY A 63 -2.09 -2.40 11.31
N VAL A 64 -0.88 -2.96 11.22
CA VAL A 64 -0.56 -4.00 10.25
C VAL A 64 0.13 -5.14 11.00
N PRO A 65 -0.52 -6.31 11.17
CA PRO A 65 0.11 -7.47 11.77
C PRO A 65 1.28 -8.00 10.93
N ASP A 66 2.28 -8.60 11.57
CA ASP A 66 3.26 -9.46 10.90
C ASP A 66 2.57 -10.77 10.50
N ARG A 67 2.31 -10.94 9.19
CA ARG A 67 1.58 -12.05 8.55
C ARG A 67 0.16 -12.25 9.02
N TYR A 68 -0.04 -12.56 10.29
CA TYR A 68 -1.33 -12.87 10.87
C TYR A 68 -1.46 -12.37 12.30
N ASP A 69 -2.65 -11.87 12.64
CA ASP A 69 -3.08 -11.67 14.02
C ASP A 69 -4.14 -12.70 14.40
N MET A 70 -3.95 -13.29 15.57
CA MET A 70 -4.87 -14.24 16.22
C MET A 70 -5.34 -13.72 17.59
N SER A 71 -4.90 -12.52 17.98
CA SER A 71 -5.14 -11.89 19.27
C SER A 71 -6.22 -10.82 19.25
N PHE A 72 -6.56 -10.27 18.07
CA PHE A 72 -7.67 -9.33 17.94
C PHE A 72 -9.01 -9.99 18.24
N THR A 73 -9.68 -9.52 19.29
CA THR A 73 -10.99 -10.04 19.72
C THR A 73 -12.16 -9.27 19.13
N GLY A 74 -11.96 -8.03 18.67
CA GLY A 74 -12.99 -7.16 18.12
C GLY A 74 -12.74 -5.70 18.47
N GLU A 75 -13.51 -4.79 17.87
CA GLU A 75 -13.32 -3.36 18.11
C GLU A 75 -13.66 -3.02 19.57
N GLN A 76 -12.79 -2.24 20.23
CA GLN A 76 -13.04 -1.76 21.58
C GLN A 76 -14.20 -0.74 21.56
N PHE A 77 -15.20 -0.92 22.42
CA PHE A 77 -16.27 0.07 22.62
C PHE A 77 -16.18 0.78 23.99
N ALA A 78 -15.48 0.20 24.97
CA ALA A 78 -15.39 0.75 26.31
C ALA A 78 -14.06 1.46 26.57
N PHE A 79 -14.03 2.78 26.36
CA PHE A 79 -12.82 3.61 26.49
C PHE A 79 -12.69 4.36 27.84
N LYS A 80 -13.75 4.44 28.64
CA LYS A 80 -13.76 5.29 29.85
C LYS A 80 -12.84 4.70 30.93
N LYS A 81 -11.77 5.42 31.32
CA LYS A 81 -10.80 4.97 32.35
C LYS A 81 -11.42 4.59 33.70
N LYS A 82 -12.52 5.26 34.07
CA LYS A 82 -13.22 5.01 35.34
C LYS A 82 -14.23 3.86 35.26
N ALA A 83 -14.46 3.27 34.09
CA ALA A 83 -15.37 2.13 33.94
C ALA A 83 -14.69 0.88 34.50
N LYS A 84 -15.10 0.47 35.70
CA LYS A 84 -14.63 -0.77 36.32
C LYS A 84 -15.39 -1.97 35.77
N TRP A 85 -14.68 -3.09 35.62
CA TRP A 85 -15.31 -4.39 35.45
C TRP A 85 -16.19 -4.70 36.68
N GLN A 86 -17.40 -5.19 36.43
CA GLN A 86 -18.31 -5.69 37.47
C GLN A 86 -18.69 -7.16 37.22
N SER A 87 -18.90 -7.53 35.97
CA SER A 87 -19.25 -8.87 35.48
C SER A 87 -19.01 -8.92 33.97
N ASP A 88 -19.19 -10.08 33.34
CA ASP A 88 -19.06 -10.22 31.88
C ASP A 88 -20.13 -9.40 31.14
N ASP A 89 -21.32 -9.25 31.71
CA ASP A 89 -22.37 -8.34 31.20
C ASP A 89 -22.05 -6.83 31.43
N ARG A 90 -21.01 -6.53 32.22
CA ARG A 90 -20.57 -5.17 32.58
C ARG A 90 -19.03 -5.10 32.59
N PRO A 91 -18.40 -5.22 31.41
CA PRO A 91 -16.98 -5.56 31.31
C PRO A 91 -16.01 -4.40 31.64
N GLY A 92 -16.46 -3.14 31.65
CA GLY A 92 -15.60 -2.00 31.98
C GLY A 92 -14.62 -1.61 30.87
N LEU A 93 -13.56 -0.88 31.22
CA LEU A 93 -12.50 -0.43 30.30
C LEU A 93 -11.88 -1.60 29.52
N GLY A 94 -11.70 -1.42 28.20
CA GLY A 94 -11.07 -2.41 27.33
C GLY A 94 -12.02 -3.42 26.72
N ALA A 95 -13.31 -3.40 27.09
CA ALA A 95 -14.31 -4.26 26.48
C ALA A 95 -14.44 -4.02 24.97
N SER A 96 -14.49 -5.12 24.23
CA SER A 96 -14.64 -5.17 22.78
C SER A 96 -15.84 -6.03 22.37
N TYR A 97 -16.21 -5.98 21.09
CA TYR A 97 -17.35 -6.73 20.56
C TYR A 97 -17.18 -8.25 20.54
N ALA A 98 -15.98 -8.78 20.81
CA ALA A 98 -15.68 -10.22 20.80
C ALA A 98 -16.04 -10.95 19.48
N ASP A 99 -16.27 -10.21 18.38
CA ASP A 99 -16.74 -10.71 17.09
C ASP A 99 -15.62 -11.28 16.20
N TYR A 100 -14.36 -11.10 16.63
CA TYR A 100 -13.17 -11.65 16.00
C TYR A 100 -12.44 -12.70 16.84
N GLU A 101 -12.98 -13.08 18.00
CA GLU A 101 -12.44 -14.21 18.76
C GLU A 101 -12.34 -15.46 17.89
N THR A 102 -11.23 -16.19 18.00
CA THR A 102 -10.88 -17.39 17.20
C THR A 102 -10.67 -17.15 15.70
N ARG A 103 -10.75 -15.91 15.22
CA ARG A 103 -10.45 -15.57 13.83
C ARG A 103 -8.96 -15.37 13.62
N VAL A 104 -8.51 -15.70 12.42
CA VAL A 104 -7.18 -15.35 11.92
C VAL A 104 -7.36 -14.17 10.98
N ILE A 105 -6.58 -13.12 11.19
CA ILE A 105 -6.63 -11.88 10.42
C ILE A 105 -5.30 -11.72 9.72
N ALA A 106 -5.33 -11.59 8.40
CA ALA A 106 -4.14 -11.36 7.60
C ALA A 106 -3.61 -9.94 7.81
N GLY A 107 -2.29 -9.83 7.92
CA GLY A 107 -1.52 -8.59 7.90
C GLY A 107 -0.58 -8.55 6.71
N ASN A 108 0.63 -8.02 6.90
CA ASN A 108 1.66 -8.00 5.87
C ASN A 108 2.23 -9.42 5.68
N THR A 109 1.96 -10.05 4.54
CA THR A 109 2.45 -11.40 4.21
C THR A 109 3.83 -11.39 3.55
N PHE A 110 4.36 -10.21 3.22
CA PHE A 110 5.66 -9.97 2.62
C PHE A 110 5.91 -10.69 1.28
N ASP A 111 4.85 -11.11 0.58
CA ASP A 111 4.92 -11.84 -0.69
C ASP A 111 4.26 -11.13 -1.87
N PHE A 112 3.94 -9.85 -1.71
CA PHE A 112 3.28 -9.03 -2.72
C PHE A 112 4.03 -8.92 -4.07
N PRO A 113 5.39 -8.97 -4.14
CA PRO A 113 6.09 -9.09 -5.41
C PRO A 113 5.70 -10.32 -6.24
N TYR A 114 5.36 -11.44 -5.59
CA TYR A 114 4.82 -12.61 -6.28
C TYR A 114 3.44 -12.32 -6.87
N ILE A 115 2.57 -11.64 -6.12
CA ILE A 115 1.20 -11.32 -6.53
C ILE A 115 1.20 -10.42 -7.77
N HIS A 116 1.95 -9.30 -7.72
CA HIS A 116 2.13 -8.39 -8.85
C HIS A 116 2.83 -9.09 -10.02
N GLY A 117 3.95 -9.76 -9.74
CA GLY A 117 4.73 -10.48 -10.74
C GLY A 117 3.95 -11.53 -11.52
N ARG A 118 3.02 -12.24 -10.86
CA ARG A 118 2.12 -13.20 -11.52
C ARG A 118 1.18 -12.49 -12.51
N ALA A 119 0.63 -11.34 -12.14
CA ALA A 119 -0.22 -10.55 -13.02
C ALA A 119 0.57 -9.98 -14.21
N ILE A 120 1.80 -9.51 -13.96
CA ILE A 120 2.74 -9.02 -14.99
C ILE A 120 3.10 -10.13 -15.99
N LEU A 121 3.42 -11.34 -15.51
CA LEU A 121 3.69 -12.49 -16.37
C LEU A 121 2.49 -12.88 -17.24
N LYS A 122 1.28 -12.85 -16.69
CA LYS A 122 0.06 -13.12 -17.45
C LYS A 122 -0.20 -12.08 -18.53
N ALA A 123 0.23 -10.84 -18.32
CA ALA A 123 0.24 -9.80 -19.36
C ALA A 123 1.38 -10.00 -20.40
N GLY A 124 2.26 -10.98 -20.19
CA GLY A 124 3.33 -11.36 -21.12
C GLY A 124 4.65 -10.63 -20.89
N TYR A 125 4.86 -9.99 -19.75
CA TYR A 125 6.09 -9.26 -19.44
C TYR A 125 6.97 -10.05 -18.47
N THR A 126 8.29 -9.99 -18.65
CA THR A 126 9.26 -10.51 -17.67
C THR A 126 9.35 -9.52 -16.51
N PHE A 127 9.52 -10.02 -15.28
CA PHE A 127 9.73 -9.17 -14.12
C PHE A 127 10.83 -9.70 -13.21
N VAL A 128 11.46 -8.78 -12.50
CA VAL A 128 12.34 -9.01 -11.34
C VAL A 128 11.83 -8.14 -10.19
N SER A 129 12.23 -8.43 -8.95
CA SER A 129 11.88 -7.57 -7.83
C SER A 129 13.05 -7.23 -6.92
N CYS A 130 12.91 -6.12 -6.18
CA CYS A 130 13.81 -5.69 -5.11
C CYS A 130 13.01 -5.04 -3.97
N SER A 131 13.68 -4.81 -2.83
CA SER A 131 13.17 -3.90 -1.80
C SER A 131 13.28 -2.44 -2.27
N ASP A 132 12.55 -1.55 -1.64
CA ASP A 132 12.67 -0.10 -1.84
C ASP A 132 14.02 0.44 -1.32
N GLU A 133 14.60 -0.12 -0.26
CA GLU A 133 15.95 0.29 0.18
C GLU A 133 17.01 -0.04 -0.86
N ALA A 134 16.92 -1.20 -1.50
CA ALA A 134 17.84 -1.58 -2.57
C ALA A 134 17.76 -0.58 -3.73
N LEU A 135 16.58 0.00 -3.97
CA LEU A 135 16.38 1.02 -4.99
C LEU A 135 16.97 2.37 -4.57
N TRP A 136 16.60 2.92 -3.41
CA TRP A 136 17.02 4.27 -3.02
C TRP A 136 18.45 4.36 -2.50
N SER A 137 19.06 3.24 -2.11
CA SER A 137 20.50 3.15 -1.80
C SER A 137 21.37 3.04 -3.06
N GLY A 138 20.77 2.89 -4.24
CA GLY A 138 21.47 2.76 -5.51
C GLY A 138 21.98 1.35 -5.83
N GLY A 139 21.61 0.34 -5.03
CA GLY A 139 21.95 -1.06 -5.30
C GLY A 139 21.24 -1.63 -6.53
N VAL A 140 20.05 -1.13 -6.84
CA VAL A 140 19.25 -1.49 -8.03
C VAL A 140 18.91 -0.21 -8.82
N PRO A 141 19.63 0.07 -9.92
CA PRO A 141 19.35 1.26 -10.74
C PRO A 141 18.04 1.09 -11.54
N PRO A 142 17.00 1.93 -11.32
CA PRO A 142 15.72 1.80 -12.02
C PRO A 142 15.82 2.02 -13.53
N GLU A 143 16.82 2.76 -14.01
CA GLU A 143 17.07 3.02 -15.43
C GLU A 143 17.36 1.76 -16.27
N ASN A 144 17.71 0.65 -15.63
CA ASN A 144 17.91 -0.64 -16.29
C ASN A 144 16.59 -1.33 -16.66
N TYR A 145 15.45 -0.77 -16.24
CA TYR A 145 14.14 -1.37 -16.39
C TYR A 145 13.18 -0.45 -17.13
N ALA A 146 12.38 -1.05 -18.00
CA ALA A 146 11.53 -0.28 -18.90
C ALA A 146 10.27 0.27 -18.22
N ALA A 147 9.90 -0.33 -17.09
CA ALA A 147 8.91 0.17 -16.14
C ALA A 147 9.27 -0.25 -14.71
N VAL A 148 8.81 0.54 -13.74
CA VAL A 148 8.91 0.27 -12.30
C VAL A 148 7.49 0.18 -11.73
N ASP A 149 7.21 -0.85 -10.95
CA ASP A 149 5.96 -1.12 -10.23
C ASP A 149 6.24 -1.06 -8.73
N VAL A 150 5.79 -0.02 -8.06
CA VAL A 150 6.03 0.23 -6.62
C VAL A 150 4.79 -0.17 -5.81
N ILE A 151 5.00 -1.14 -4.93
CA ILE A 151 3.99 -1.67 -4.01
C ILE A 151 4.18 -0.95 -2.67
N LEU A 152 3.18 -0.18 -2.25
CA LEU A 152 3.18 0.52 -0.97
C LEU A 152 2.16 -0.04 0.01
N GLY A 153 1.28 -0.98 -0.35
CA GLY A 153 0.34 -1.59 0.60
C GLY A 153 -0.33 -0.59 1.56
N GLU A 154 -0.19 -0.83 2.86
CA GLU A 154 -0.59 0.09 3.94
C GLU A 154 0.58 0.89 4.54
N GLU A 155 1.68 1.03 3.80
CA GLU A 155 2.86 1.82 4.17
C GLU A 155 2.46 3.27 4.47
N LYS A 156 2.82 3.75 5.66
CA LYS A 156 2.64 5.13 6.10
C LYS A 156 3.49 5.42 7.33
N ALA A 157 3.88 6.68 7.44
CA ALA A 157 4.63 7.24 8.55
C ALA A 157 4.03 6.80 9.90
N THR A 158 4.77 5.95 10.61
CA THR A 158 4.33 5.36 11.87
C THR A 158 5.31 5.77 12.98
N PRO A 159 4.84 6.39 14.08
CA PRO A 159 5.69 6.72 15.20
C PRO A 159 6.33 5.47 15.83
N ALA A 160 7.58 5.59 16.27
CA ALA A 160 8.26 4.49 16.92
C ALA A 160 7.53 4.05 18.20
N PRO A 161 7.58 2.75 18.54
CA PRO A 161 6.97 2.27 19.77
C PRO A 161 7.53 2.98 21.01
N ARG A 162 6.64 3.38 21.93
CA ARG A 162 6.98 4.22 23.11
C ARG A 162 7.96 3.58 24.12
N TYR A 163 8.25 2.29 24.01
CA TYR A 163 9.23 1.62 24.88
C TYR A 163 10.69 1.92 24.50
N MET A 164 10.94 2.60 23.37
CA MET A 164 12.29 3.04 22.96
C MET A 164 12.75 4.36 23.60
N GLY A 165 12.12 4.81 24.69
CA GLY A 165 12.49 6.03 25.44
C GLY A 165 11.64 7.25 25.07
N LYS A 166 11.72 8.33 25.87
CA LYS A 166 10.93 9.56 25.64
C LYS A 166 11.24 10.24 24.30
N ASP A 167 12.43 10.02 23.74
CA ASP A 167 12.86 10.55 22.45
C ASP A 167 12.32 9.73 21.26
N SER A 168 11.67 8.57 21.52
CA SER A 168 11.14 7.72 20.45
C SER A 168 9.90 8.29 19.76
N ALA A 169 9.19 9.24 20.39
CA ALA A 169 8.03 9.87 19.77
C ALA A 169 8.40 10.74 18.55
N GLU A 170 9.67 11.15 18.42
CA GLU A 170 10.17 11.91 17.27
C GLU A 170 10.67 11.00 16.13
N VAL A 171 10.91 9.72 16.41
CA VAL A 171 11.35 8.75 15.40
C VAL A 171 10.12 8.24 14.66
N VAL A 172 10.15 8.39 13.33
CA VAL A 172 9.08 7.96 12.43
C VAL A 172 9.66 6.90 11.49
N TYR A 173 9.06 5.72 11.49
CA TYR A 173 9.34 4.63 10.55
C TYR A 173 8.31 4.63 9.42
N PHE A 174 8.53 3.75 8.43
CA PHE A 174 7.48 3.36 7.49
C PHE A 174 6.92 4.48 6.61
N ARG A 175 7.69 5.57 6.39
CA ARG A 175 7.29 6.61 5.44
C ARG A 175 7.15 5.98 4.06
N ALA A 176 6.02 6.18 3.39
CA ALA A 176 5.75 5.51 2.12
C ALA A 176 6.68 5.98 0.99
N LEU A 177 7.03 7.27 1.00
CA LEU A 177 7.90 7.89 0.01
C LEU A 177 8.88 8.85 0.69
N PRO A 178 9.91 8.34 1.39
CA PRO A 178 10.93 9.19 1.99
C PRO A 178 11.70 9.95 0.90
N LYS A 179 12.36 11.04 1.29
CA LYS A 179 13.06 11.95 0.38
C LYS A 179 14.00 11.24 -0.61
N ALA A 180 14.77 10.27 -0.12
CA ALA A 180 15.68 9.47 -0.97
C ALA A 180 14.92 8.68 -2.05
N PHE A 181 13.76 8.10 -1.70
CA PHE A 181 12.92 7.40 -2.66
C PHE A 181 12.36 8.36 -3.71
N GLN A 182 11.83 9.51 -3.27
CA GLN A 182 11.32 10.55 -4.17
C GLN A 182 12.40 11.02 -5.16
N ASP A 183 13.65 11.17 -4.71
CA ASP A 183 14.75 11.63 -5.55
C ASP A 183 15.13 10.59 -6.62
N VAL A 184 15.14 9.30 -6.27
CA VAL A 184 15.38 8.21 -7.23
C VAL A 184 14.25 8.11 -8.25
N LEU A 185 12.99 8.13 -7.82
CA LEU A 185 11.84 8.10 -8.73
C LEU A 185 11.81 9.33 -9.64
N ARG A 186 12.12 10.52 -9.11
CA ARG A 186 12.25 11.75 -9.89
C ARG A 186 13.30 11.61 -10.98
N GLY A 187 14.50 11.10 -10.65
CA GLY A 187 15.56 10.87 -11.63
C GLY A 187 15.16 9.89 -12.73
N TYR A 188 14.42 8.83 -12.37
CA TYR A 188 13.87 7.87 -13.32
C TYR A 188 12.81 8.49 -14.25
N LEU A 189 11.85 9.22 -13.69
CA LEU A 189 10.78 9.88 -14.45
C LEU A 189 11.30 11.00 -15.35
N GLN A 190 12.33 11.74 -14.92
CA GLN A 190 12.99 12.77 -15.74
C GLN A 190 13.56 12.20 -17.05
N LYS A 191 13.99 10.93 -17.05
CA LYS A 191 14.54 10.24 -18.23
C LYS A 191 13.45 9.54 -19.07
N GLY A 192 12.17 9.81 -18.79
CA GLY A 192 11.04 9.21 -19.52
C GLY A 192 10.65 7.82 -19.06
N GLY A 193 10.97 7.47 -17.80
CA GLY A 193 10.59 6.21 -17.18
C GLY A 193 9.07 5.95 -17.17
N ARG A 194 8.69 4.73 -16.81
CA ARG A 194 7.27 4.32 -16.70
C ARG A 194 7.01 3.81 -15.30
N LEU A 195 6.09 4.43 -14.57
CA LEU A 195 5.82 4.11 -13.17
C LEU A 195 4.39 3.59 -12.98
N LEU A 196 4.26 2.46 -12.31
CA LEU A 196 3.06 2.04 -11.60
C LEU A 196 3.35 2.21 -10.11
N ILE A 197 2.45 2.84 -9.37
CA ILE A 197 2.54 2.98 -7.91
C ILE A 197 1.17 2.84 -7.27
N SER A 198 1.07 2.07 -6.19
CA SER A 198 -0.20 1.82 -5.50
C SER A 198 -0.03 1.63 -4.01
N GLY A 199 -0.89 2.27 -3.21
CA GLY A 199 -0.94 2.12 -1.76
C GLY A 199 -2.16 2.81 -1.16
N ALA A 200 -2.54 2.43 0.05
CA ALA A 200 -3.71 2.97 0.75
C ALA A 200 -3.51 4.44 1.19
N TYR A 201 -2.26 4.83 1.47
CA TYR A 201 -1.88 6.15 2.00
C TYR A 201 -0.96 6.95 1.09
N LEU A 202 -0.97 6.63 -0.22
CA LEU A 202 -0.06 7.22 -1.21
C LEU A 202 -0.10 8.77 -1.23
N GLY A 203 -1.28 9.35 -1.05
CA GLY A 203 -1.48 10.79 -0.96
C GLY A 203 -1.43 11.30 0.47
N SER A 204 -2.13 10.66 1.40
CA SER A 204 -2.22 11.14 2.78
C SER A 204 -0.84 11.20 3.45
N ASP A 205 0.02 10.21 3.24
CA ASP A 205 1.37 10.18 3.83
C ASP A 205 2.20 11.39 3.36
N LEU A 206 2.14 11.73 2.06
CA LEU A 206 2.85 12.89 1.50
C LEU A 206 2.28 14.24 1.97
N TYR A 207 0.95 14.36 2.06
CA TYR A 207 0.31 15.64 2.39
C TYR A 207 0.28 15.93 3.88
N GLN A 208 0.15 14.90 4.71
CA GLN A 208 0.05 15.05 6.16
C GLN A 208 1.41 15.27 6.84
N THR A 209 2.53 15.10 6.14
CA THR A 209 3.86 15.49 6.68
C THR A 209 3.96 16.98 6.96
N GLY A 210 3.19 17.81 6.24
CA GLY A 210 3.28 19.27 6.29
C GLY A 210 4.50 19.85 5.55
N HIS A 211 5.31 19.03 4.88
CA HIS A 211 6.44 19.49 4.07
C HIS A 211 5.98 19.83 2.65
N GLU A 212 6.21 21.07 2.22
CA GLU A 212 5.86 21.51 0.86
C GLU A 212 6.55 20.67 -0.24
N GLU A 213 7.72 20.10 0.05
CA GLU A 213 8.43 19.27 -0.93
C GLU A 213 7.69 17.98 -1.27
N ASP A 214 7.04 17.36 -0.29
CA ASP A 214 6.29 16.11 -0.44
C ASP A 214 5.00 16.36 -1.26
N MET A 215 4.30 17.46 -0.95
CA MET A 215 3.13 17.90 -1.71
C MET A 215 3.51 18.23 -3.17
N ARG A 216 4.61 18.96 -3.38
CA ARG A 216 5.11 19.22 -4.74
C ARG A 216 5.49 17.93 -5.47
N PHE A 217 6.06 16.94 -4.78
CA PHE A 217 6.37 15.66 -5.41
C PHE A 217 5.10 14.96 -5.92
N ALA A 218 4.04 14.92 -5.11
CA ALA A 218 2.74 14.37 -5.52
C ALA A 218 2.19 15.09 -6.76
N GLU A 219 2.16 16.42 -6.77
CA GLU A 219 1.53 17.20 -7.83
C GLU A 219 2.37 17.25 -9.11
N GLU A 220 3.69 17.46 -9.00
CA GLU A 220 4.58 17.64 -10.16
C GLU A 220 5.04 16.31 -10.77
N TRP A 221 5.24 15.26 -9.96
CA TRP A 221 5.81 13.98 -10.39
C TRP A 221 4.79 12.84 -10.38
N LEU A 222 3.92 12.76 -9.39
CA LEU A 222 2.84 11.76 -9.38
C LEU A 222 1.54 12.26 -9.99
N ARG A 223 1.50 13.54 -10.42
CA ARG A 223 0.42 14.15 -11.21
C ARG A 223 -0.95 14.01 -10.56
N PHE A 224 -0.99 13.94 -9.24
CA PHE A 224 -2.23 13.92 -8.48
C PHE A 224 -2.17 14.90 -7.30
N LYS A 225 -3.34 15.34 -6.85
CA LYS A 225 -3.53 15.95 -5.53
C LYS A 225 -4.30 15.01 -4.62
N TRP A 226 -3.97 15.03 -3.34
CA TRP A 226 -4.74 14.31 -2.32
C TRP A 226 -6.07 15.04 -2.04
N VAL A 227 -7.15 14.27 -1.86
CA VAL A 227 -8.48 14.80 -1.55
C VAL A 227 -8.89 14.46 -0.12
N THR A 228 -8.85 13.17 0.23
CA THR A 228 -9.17 12.66 1.57
C THR A 228 -8.57 11.27 1.73
N ASP A 229 -8.22 10.93 2.96
CA ASP A 229 -8.09 9.53 3.38
C ASP A 229 -9.48 8.96 3.64
N HIS A 230 -9.60 7.67 3.99
CA HIS A 230 -10.89 7.03 4.28
C HIS A 230 -11.92 7.19 3.16
N ALA A 231 -11.48 7.16 1.91
CA ALA A 231 -12.31 7.49 0.76
C ALA A 231 -13.54 6.59 0.64
N VAL A 232 -13.45 5.32 1.04
CA VAL A 232 -14.53 4.33 0.95
C VAL A 232 -14.46 3.27 2.03
N ARG A 233 -15.57 2.55 2.24
CA ARG A 233 -15.65 1.40 3.15
C ARG A 233 -15.89 0.06 2.44
N GLY A 234 -16.40 0.06 1.21
CA GLY A 234 -16.73 -1.15 0.45
C GLY A 234 -15.73 -1.52 -0.64
N GLY A 235 -14.83 -0.62 -1.01
CA GLY A 235 -13.69 -0.91 -1.90
C GLY A 235 -14.05 -1.15 -3.37
N ALA A 236 -15.24 -0.76 -3.80
CA ALA A 236 -15.69 -0.94 -5.17
C ALA A 236 -15.19 0.20 -6.08
N VAL A 237 -14.56 -0.14 -7.20
CA VAL A 237 -13.93 0.80 -8.14
C VAL A 237 -14.46 0.59 -9.55
N ARG A 238 -14.62 1.67 -10.31
CA ARG A 238 -14.93 1.64 -11.75
C ARG A 238 -13.90 2.42 -12.57
N SER A 239 -13.64 1.97 -13.79
CA SER A 239 -12.89 2.74 -14.78
C SER A 239 -13.74 3.88 -15.35
N VAL A 240 -13.05 4.94 -15.79
CA VAL A 240 -13.61 6.00 -16.63
C VAL A 240 -13.45 5.57 -18.10
N PRO A 241 -14.55 5.35 -18.85
CA PRO A 241 -14.51 4.73 -20.18
C PRO A 241 -13.55 5.40 -21.16
N ASP A 242 -13.61 6.73 -21.27
CA ASP A 242 -12.79 7.53 -22.19
C ASP A 242 -11.29 7.43 -21.92
N ARG A 243 -10.88 6.87 -20.77
CA ARG A 243 -9.48 6.74 -20.34
C ARG A 243 -8.95 5.32 -20.46
N MET A 244 -9.82 4.32 -20.39
CA MET A 244 -9.45 2.89 -20.33
C MET A 244 -10.12 2.05 -21.44
N GLY A 245 -10.68 2.71 -22.45
CA GLY A 245 -11.39 2.11 -23.59
C GLY A 245 -12.79 1.61 -23.25
N SER A 246 -12.93 0.73 -22.25
CA SER A 246 -14.22 0.19 -21.82
C SER A 246 -14.48 0.37 -20.34
N ALA A 247 -15.76 0.54 -19.98
CA ALA A 247 -16.21 0.55 -18.60
C ALA A 247 -16.01 -0.84 -17.99
N TYR A 248 -15.31 -0.92 -16.87
CA TYR A 248 -15.24 -2.12 -16.05
C TYR A 248 -15.16 -1.74 -14.58
N SER A 249 -15.52 -2.69 -13.72
CA SER A 249 -15.42 -2.54 -12.27
C SER A 249 -14.74 -3.74 -11.64
N PHE A 250 -14.22 -3.50 -10.44
CA PHE A 250 -13.61 -4.49 -9.58
C PHE A 250 -13.74 -4.02 -8.12
N GLN A 251 -13.30 -4.86 -7.20
CA GLN A 251 -13.31 -4.57 -5.77
C GLN A 251 -11.95 -4.90 -5.19
N PHE A 252 -11.52 -4.15 -4.18
CA PHE A 252 -10.40 -4.51 -3.33
C PHE A 252 -10.87 -4.84 -1.92
N ASN A 253 -10.07 -5.60 -1.17
CA ASN A 253 -10.45 -6.05 0.15
C ASN A 253 -10.42 -4.94 1.19
N THR A 254 -11.56 -4.63 1.81
CA THR A 254 -11.70 -3.68 2.92
C THR A 254 -12.24 -4.36 4.19
N ARG A 255 -12.13 -5.69 4.26
CA ARG A 255 -12.70 -6.52 5.32
C ARG A 255 -11.65 -7.44 5.90
N LEU A 256 -11.60 -7.50 7.23
CA LEU A 256 -10.73 -8.41 7.95
C LEU A 256 -11.08 -9.85 7.60
N ASN A 257 -10.08 -10.61 7.17
CA ASN A 257 -10.19 -12.02 6.85
C ASN A 257 -8.79 -12.68 6.95
N LYS A 258 -8.73 -14.01 6.77
CA LYS A 258 -7.50 -14.79 6.92
C LYS A 258 -6.57 -14.80 5.70
N ASP A 259 -7.03 -14.30 4.56
CA ASP A 259 -6.37 -14.50 3.26
C ASP A 259 -5.65 -13.23 2.78
N ILE A 260 -6.18 -12.04 3.08
CA ILE A 260 -5.58 -10.77 2.69
C ILE A 260 -5.94 -9.64 3.67
N TYR A 261 -4.99 -8.75 3.94
CA TYR A 261 -5.18 -7.62 4.84
C TYR A 261 -6.31 -6.71 4.36
N ALA A 262 -6.95 -6.02 5.31
CA ALA A 262 -8.06 -5.13 5.02
C ALA A 262 -7.53 -3.72 4.76
N VAL A 263 -7.80 -3.18 3.58
CA VAL A 263 -7.51 -1.77 3.27
C VAL A 263 -8.47 -0.90 4.07
N GLU A 264 -7.99 -0.29 5.13
CA GLU A 264 -8.85 0.39 6.10
C GLU A 264 -9.27 1.79 5.65
N SER A 265 -8.33 2.52 5.05
CA SER A 265 -8.43 3.96 4.84
C SER A 265 -7.84 4.37 3.49
N PRO A 266 -8.35 3.83 2.37
CA PRO A 266 -7.82 4.11 1.04
C PRO A 266 -7.94 5.60 0.71
N ASP A 267 -6.95 6.11 -0.01
CA ASP A 267 -6.90 7.49 -0.43
C ASP A 267 -7.78 7.78 -1.63
N ALA A 268 -8.38 8.98 -1.62
CA ALA A 268 -8.91 9.63 -2.80
C ALA A 268 -7.86 10.57 -3.39
N ILE A 269 -7.53 10.36 -4.67
CA ILE A 269 -6.58 11.17 -5.43
C ILE A 269 -7.18 11.67 -6.74
N GLU A 270 -6.89 12.92 -7.09
CA GLU A 270 -7.38 13.55 -8.32
C GLU A 270 -6.25 14.00 -9.22
N GLY A 271 -6.39 13.77 -10.53
CA GLY A 271 -5.36 14.17 -11.49
C GLY A 271 -5.18 15.69 -11.57
N VAL A 272 -3.92 16.13 -11.57
CA VAL A 272 -3.50 17.53 -11.74
C VAL A 272 -2.34 17.63 -12.73
N HIS A 273 -2.08 18.83 -13.25
CA HIS A 273 -0.95 19.09 -14.17
C HIS A 273 -0.87 18.10 -15.35
N GLY A 274 -2.03 17.78 -15.94
CA GLY A 274 -2.15 16.83 -17.05
C GLY A 274 -2.40 15.38 -16.62
N GLY A 275 -2.32 15.06 -15.33
CA GLY A 275 -2.83 13.82 -14.77
C GLY A 275 -4.34 13.71 -14.94
N GLN A 276 -4.81 12.53 -15.30
CA GLN A 276 -6.21 12.24 -15.60
C GLN A 276 -6.74 11.19 -14.62
N THR A 277 -7.79 11.53 -13.88
CA THR A 277 -8.48 10.55 -13.02
C THR A 277 -9.13 9.48 -13.90
N ALA A 278 -8.58 8.26 -13.87
CA ALA A 278 -8.98 7.14 -14.72
C ALA A 278 -9.81 6.09 -13.99
N TRP A 279 -9.78 6.10 -12.66
CA TRP A 279 -10.62 5.25 -11.82
C TRP A 279 -11.33 6.07 -10.75
N ARG A 280 -12.56 5.66 -10.43
CA ARG A 280 -13.37 6.28 -9.38
C ARG A 280 -13.96 5.23 -8.48
N TYR A 281 -14.03 5.55 -7.19
CA TYR A 281 -14.78 4.77 -6.23
C TYR A 281 -16.28 4.82 -6.57
N LEU A 282 -16.94 3.67 -6.51
CA LEU A 282 -18.36 3.55 -6.86
C LEU A 282 -19.30 4.18 -5.82
N GLU A 283 -18.89 4.19 -4.55
CA GLU A 283 -19.69 4.68 -3.42
C GLU A 283 -20.01 6.18 -3.50
N ASN A 284 -19.02 6.98 -3.88
CA ASN A 284 -19.11 8.45 -3.82
C ASN A 284 -18.56 9.16 -5.07
N GLY A 285 -17.96 8.42 -6.01
CA GLY A 285 -17.37 9.00 -7.22
C GLY A 285 -16.00 9.68 -7.03
N PHE A 286 -15.40 9.59 -5.83
CA PHE A 286 -14.06 10.11 -5.58
C PHE A 286 -13.02 9.42 -6.49
N GLY A 287 -11.94 10.13 -6.81
CA GLY A 287 -10.88 9.60 -7.65
C GLY A 287 -10.11 8.49 -6.93
N ALA A 288 -10.02 7.31 -7.54
CA ALA A 288 -9.33 6.15 -6.99
C ALA A 288 -7.95 5.91 -7.64
N GLY A 289 -7.72 6.52 -8.81
CA GLY A 289 -6.45 6.40 -9.50
C GLY A 289 -6.31 7.37 -10.66
N VAL A 290 -5.06 7.70 -10.97
CA VAL A 290 -4.64 8.71 -11.93
C VAL A 290 -3.72 8.08 -12.96
N LEU A 291 -3.92 8.46 -14.23
CA LEU A 291 -3.00 8.19 -15.33
C LEU A 291 -2.34 9.47 -15.79
N TYR A 292 -1.08 9.39 -16.21
CA TYR A 292 -0.42 10.49 -16.88
C TYR A 292 0.38 10.02 -18.10
N ARG A 293 0.22 10.78 -19.18
CA ARG A 293 0.87 10.60 -20.47
C ARG A 293 1.51 11.92 -20.87
N GLY A 294 2.83 12.01 -20.74
CA GLY A 294 3.61 13.18 -21.13
C GLY A 294 5.07 12.83 -21.34
N ALA A 295 5.97 13.55 -20.67
CA ALA A 295 7.41 13.28 -20.71
C ALA A 295 7.78 11.88 -20.18
N TYR A 296 6.94 11.31 -19.32
CA TYR A 296 7.01 9.95 -18.81
C TYR A 296 5.59 9.33 -18.84
N ARG A 297 5.47 8.09 -18.32
CA ARG A 297 4.17 7.41 -18.15
C ARG A 297 3.96 7.07 -16.68
N LEU A 298 2.75 7.25 -16.19
CA LEU A 298 2.39 6.98 -14.80
C LEU A 298 1.00 6.38 -14.69
N ALA A 299 0.87 5.38 -13.82
CA ALA A 299 -0.38 4.94 -13.22
C ALA A 299 -0.24 4.95 -11.70
N ALA A 300 -1.05 5.75 -11.01
CA ALA A 300 -1.05 5.88 -9.56
C ALA A 300 -2.42 5.47 -8.98
N PHE A 301 -2.43 4.71 -7.89
CA PHE A 301 -3.66 4.23 -7.24
C PHE A 301 -3.64 4.58 -5.75
N GLY A 302 -4.77 5.11 -5.25
CA GLY A 302 -4.99 5.37 -3.82
C GLY A 302 -5.47 4.14 -3.03
N PHE A 303 -5.25 2.95 -3.59
CA PHE A 303 -5.46 1.67 -2.92
C PHE A 303 -4.43 0.66 -3.43
N PRO A 304 -4.10 -0.39 -2.65
CA PRO A 304 -3.09 -1.37 -3.04
C PRO A 304 -3.63 -2.38 -4.06
N LEU A 305 -2.92 -2.61 -5.16
CA LEU A 305 -3.42 -3.49 -6.23
C LEU A 305 -3.42 -4.97 -5.82
N GLU A 306 -2.51 -5.39 -4.96
CA GLU A 306 -2.44 -6.74 -4.41
C GLU A 306 -3.74 -7.15 -3.67
N THR A 307 -4.52 -6.17 -3.22
CA THR A 307 -5.80 -6.38 -2.53
C THR A 307 -7.01 -6.53 -3.46
N VAL A 308 -6.83 -6.41 -4.77
CA VAL A 308 -7.90 -6.54 -5.76
C VAL A 308 -8.40 -7.98 -5.86
N VAL A 309 -9.70 -8.17 -5.64
CA VAL A 309 -10.38 -9.46 -5.64
C VAL A 309 -11.48 -9.56 -6.71
N PRO A 310 -11.69 -10.74 -7.32
CA PRO A 310 -10.79 -11.90 -7.29
C PRO A 310 -9.52 -11.66 -8.10
N ALA A 311 -8.52 -12.53 -7.94
CA ALA A 311 -7.24 -12.52 -8.66
C ALA A 311 -7.31 -12.29 -10.18
N ALA A 312 -8.38 -12.73 -10.85
CA ALA A 312 -8.59 -12.49 -12.29
C ALA A 312 -8.86 -11.01 -12.62
N ARG A 313 -9.41 -10.23 -11.67
CA ARG A 313 -9.59 -8.78 -11.81
C ARG A 313 -8.26 -8.05 -11.70
N LEU A 314 -7.39 -8.47 -10.79
CA LEU A 314 -6.01 -7.97 -10.72
C LEU A 314 -5.26 -8.24 -12.02
N ASP A 315 -5.32 -9.47 -12.55
CA ASP A 315 -4.66 -9.83 -13.81
C ASP A 315 -5.08 -8.89 -14.96
N ARG A 316 -6.39 -8.64 -15.09
CA ARG A 316 -6.92 -7.73 -16.12
C ARG A 316 -6.52 -6.28 -15.88
N LEU A 317 -6.56 -5.82 -14.63
CA LEU A 317 -6.16 -4.46 -14.27
C LEU A 317 -4.69 -4.23 -14.60
N MET A 318 -3.80 -5.15 -14.20
CA MET A 318 -2.38 -5.11 -14.49
C MET A 318 -2.11 -5.12 -16.01
N GLN A 319 -2.80 -5.99 -16.76
CA GLN A 319 -2.70 -6.01 -18.22
C GLN A 319 -3.07 -4.66 -18.85
N ASN A 320 -4.15 -4.04 -18.40
CA ASN A 320 -4.59 -2.73 -18.90
C ASN A 320 -3.58 -1.63 -18.55
N VAL A 321 -3.06 -1.63 -17.33
CA VAL A 321 -2.04 -0.66 -16.88
C VAL A 321 -0.75 -0.82 -17.68
N LEU A 322 -0.21 -2.03 -17.83
CA LEU A 322 1.00 -2.26 -18.62
C LEU A 322 0.79 -1.91 -20.09
N THR A 323 -0.39 -2.21 -20.64
CA THR A 323 -0.74 -1.77 -22.00
C THR A 323 -0.69 -0.25 -22.09
N PHE A 324 -1.27 0.49 -21.13
CA PHE A 324 -1.19 1.95 -21.10
C PHE A 324 0.25 2.46 -20.99
N LEU A 325 1.07 1.88 -20.11
CA LEU A 325 2.44 2.32 -19.86
C LEU A 325 3.34 2.10 -21.09
N PHE A 326 3.17 0.97 -21.79
CA PHE A 326 4.00 0.59 -22.94
C PHE A 326 3.40 0.94 -24.31
N ASN A 327 2.15 1.42 -24.37
CA ASN A 327 1.57 1.86 -25.63
C ASN A 327 2.04 3.28 -25.96
N ASP A 328 3.00 3.36 -26.88
CA ASP A 328 3.53 4.60 -27.42
C ASP A 328 2.61 5.19 -28.53
N ASN A 329 1.61 4.45 -29.01
CA ASN A 329 0.65 4.92 -30.00
C ASN A 329 -0.59 5.55 -29.33
N GLU A 330 -0.58 6.89 -29.31
CA GLU A 330 -1.67 7.89 -29.34
C GLU A 330 -1.13 9.18 -28.73
#